data_AF-A0A944G9G7-F1
#
_entry.id   AF-A0A944G9G7-F1
#
_cell.length_a   1.000
_cell.length_b   1.000
_cell.length_c   1.000
_cell.angle_alpha   90.00
_cell.angle_beta   90.00
_cell.angle_gamma   90.00
#
_symmetry.space_group_name_H-M   'P 1'
#
loop_
_entity.id
_entity.type
_entity.pdbx_description
1 polymer ?
#
loop_
_entity_poly.entity_id
_entity_poly.type
_entity_poly.pdbx_seq_one_letter_code
_entity_poly.pdbx_strand_id
1 'polypeptide(L)'
;MTTTTSLTVKVNDLLPAVTTSSVTYSSSKGAYLTDGWTSAAGNTYGQLMYLSPQLAIVCDFGVGYAHTFLNGLKILRYNGHKAEVVDSRSYNSLFFDDAFVRSEAAEIIAEFIESQLRLTGAYASSEEIKNMAKRLIDDTVDYSRNRLGC
;
A
#
# COMPACT_ATOMS: atom_id res chain seq x y z
N MET A 1 -21.63 1.60 33.87
CA MET A 1 -20.54 0.75 33.32
C MET A 1 -19.94 1.48 32.14
N THR A 2 -18.86 2.21 32.38
CA THR A 2 -18.13 3.04 31.40
C THR A 2 -16.85 2.32 31.03
N THR A 3 -16.92 1.40 30.06
CA THR A 3 -15.79 0.53 29.68
C THR A 3 -15.37 0.67 28.21
N THR A 4 -15.99 1.59 27.46
CA THR A 4 -15.76 1.70 26.01
C THR A 4 -14.48 2.47 25.67
N THR A 5 -14.09 3.48 26.47
CA THR A 5 -12.96 4.36 26.16
C THR A 5 -11.60 3.66 26.26
N SER A 6 -11.39 2.77 27.23
CA SER A 6 -10.10 2.11 27.45
C SER A 6 -9.77 1.03 26.42
N LEU A 7 -10.79 0.39 25.85
CA LEU A 7 -10.60 -0.62 24.81
C LEU A 7 -10.23 0.05 23.49
N THR A 8 -10.91 1.13 23.10
CA THR A 8 -10.59 1.90 21.88
C THR A 8 -9.17 2.47 21.93
N VAL A 9 -8.74 3.01 23.08
CA VAL A 9 -7.36 3.50 23.25
C VAL A 9 -6.36 2.35 23.15
N LYS A 10 -6.58 1.23 23.85
CA LYS A 10 -5.71 0.06 23.74
C LYS A 10 -5.69 -0.54 22.33
N VAL A 11 -6.81 -0.53 21.61
CA VAL A 11 -6.90 -1.02 20.23
C VAL A 11 -6.13 -0.09 19.30
N ASN A 12 -6.17 1.23 19.49
CA ASN A 12 -5.35 2.18 18.71
C ASN A 12 -3.86 2.09 19.05
N ASP A 13 -3.50 1.84 20.31
CA ASP A 13 -2.11 1.65 20.74
C ASP A 13 -1.53 0.30 20.26
N LEU A 14 -2.37 -0.74 20.20
CA LEU A 14 -1.99 -2.09 19.75
C LEU A 14 -2.07 -2.24 18.22
N LEU A 15 -2.86 -1.41 17.55
CA LEU A 15 -3.01 -1.34 16.10
C LEU A 15 -2.64 0.06 15.59
N PRO A 16 -1.35 0.49 15.65
CA PRO A 16 -0.88 1.66 14.93
C PRO A 16 -0.79 1.34 13.42
N ALA A 17 -1.83 0.73 12.87
CA ALA A 17 -1.92 0.41 11.47
C ALA A 17 -2.43 1.66 10.76
N VAL A 18 -1.47 2.38 10.18
CA VAL A 18 -1.69 3.28 9.03
C VAL A 18 -2.24 4.66 9.41
N THR A 19 -1.28 5.55 9.67
CA THR A 19 -1.38 7.03 9.72
C THR A 19 -2.11 7.62 10.91
N THR A 20 -1.60 8.75 11.42
CA THR A 20 -2.32 9.63 12.38
C THR A 20 -3.42 10.44 11.70
N SER A 21 -3.60 10.25 10.38
CA SER A 21 -4.60 10.90 9.55
C SER A 21 -5.85 10.03 9.48
N SER A 22 -7.02 10.63 9.26
CA SER A 22 -8.19 9.83 8.99
C SER A 22 -8.06 9.17 7.61
N VAL A 23 -8.63 7.97 7.49
CA VAL A 23 -8.58 7.15 6.29
C VAL A 23 -9.99 6.95 5.78
N THR A 24 -10.24 7.31 4.52
CA THR A 24 -11.55 7.21 3.85
C THR A 24 -11.47 6.27 2.66
N TYR A 25 -12.47 5.40 2.50
CA TYR A 25 -12.57 4.54 1.31
C TYR A 25 -13.14 5.31 0.11
N SER A 26 -12.48 5.21 -1.05
CA SER A 26 -12.95 5.79 -2.32
C SER A 26 -13.42 4.68 -3.26
N SER A 27 -14.73 4.56 -3.45
CA SER A 27 -15.32 3.58 -4.37
C SER A 27 -14.86 3.79 -5.82
N SER A 28 -14.67 5.03 -6.25
CA SER A 28 -14.15 5.35 -7.59
C SER A 28 -12.71 4.88 -7.83
N LYS A 29 -11.91 4.78 -6.76
CA LYS A 29 -10.50 4.33 -6.84
C LYS A 29 -10.32 2.88 -6.39
N GLY A 30 -11.31 2.30 -5.71
CA GLY A 30 -11.21 0.98 -5.12
C GLY A 30 -10.16 0.87 -4.01
N ALA A 31 -9.87 2.00 -3.36
CA ALA A 31 -8.71 2.17 -2.51
C ALA A 31 -9.02 3.10 -1.34
N TYR A 32 -8.22 2.99 -0.29
CA TYR A 32 -8.25 3.87 0.85
C TYR A 32 -7.37 5.11 0.61
N LEU A 33 -7.85 6.26 1.07
CA LEU A 33 -7.16 7.53 0.97
C LEU A 33 -6.94 8.10 2.36
N THR A 34 -5.74 8.59 2.63
CA THR A 34 -5.51 9.41 3.83
C THR A 34 -6.02 10.83 3.58
N ASP A 35 -6.26 11.56 4.66
CA ASP A 35 -6.41 13.02 4.56
C ASP A 35 -5.22 13.61 3.79
N GLY A 36 -5.55 14.45 2.81
CA GLY A 36 -4.56 15.16 2.03
C GLY A 36 -4.16 16.47 2.71
N TRP A 37 -2.90 16.88 2.57
CA TRP A 37 -2.45 18.22 2.93
C TRP A 37 -2.20 19.06 1.68
N THR A 38 -2.77 20.26 1.62
CA THR A 38 -2.57 21.21 0.52
C THR A 38 -1.46 22.20 0.88
N SER A 39 -0.43 22.24 0.03
CA SER A 39 0.67 23.19 0.14
C SER A 39 0.25 24.62 -0.18
N ALA A 40 1.07 25.60 0.22
CA ALA A 40 0.87 27.01 -0.13
C ALA A 40 0.87 27.27 -1.65
N ALA A 41 1.49 26.37 -2.43
CA ALA A 41 1.48 26.42 -3.89
C ALA A 41 0.21 25.82 -4.52
N GLY A 42 -0.76 25.35 -3.71
CA GLY A 42 -2.02 24.78 -4.17
C GLY A 42 -1.99 23.29 -4.53
N ASN A 43 -0.85 22.62 -4.37
CA ASN A 43 -0.75 21.17 -4.62
C ASN A 43 -1.22 20.38 -3.38
N THR A 44 -2.03 19.33 -3.58
CA THR A 44 -2.55 18.47 -2.51
C THR A 44 -1.82 17.13 -2.48
N TYR A 45 -1.30 16.72 -1.33
CA TYR A 45 -0.53 15.50 -1.17
C TYR A 45 -1.24 14.54 -0.23
N GLY A 46 -1.21 13.24 -0.51
CA GLY A 46 -1.81 12.22 0.34
C GLY A 46 -1.32 10.83 -0.02
N GLN A 47 -1.90 9.82 0.62
CA GLN A 47 -1.60 8.43 0.35
C GLN A 47 -2.83 7.70 -0.19
N LEU A 48 -2.59 6.84 -1.19
CA LEU A 48 -3.56 5.89 -1.70
C LEU A 48 -3.10 4.49 -1.32
N MET A 49 -4.02 3.66 -0.85
CA MET A 49 -3.68 2.36 -0.28
C MET A 49 -4.60 1.25 -0.78
N TYR A 50 -3.99 0.20 -1.33
CA TYR A 50 -4.65 -1.09 -1.55
C TYR A 50 -4.28 -2.02 -0.41
N LEU A 51 -5.29 -2.62 0.23
CA LEU A 51 -5.10 -3.47 1.40
C LEU A 51 -5.60 -4.89 1.11
N SER A 52 -4.85 -5.89 1.57
CA SER A 52 -5.29 -7.28 1.65
C SER A 52 -4.91 -7.88 3.01
N PRO A 53 -5.30 -9.13 3.33
CA PRO A 53 -4.85 -9.77 4.55
C PRO A 53 -3.34 -10.05 4.60
N GLN A 54 -2.66 -10.02 3.45
CA GLN A 54 -1.27 -10.44 3.31
C GLN A 54 -0.30 -9.25 3.23
N LEU A 55 -0.69 -8.21 2.49
CA LEU A 55 0.16 -7.05 2.23
C LEU A 55 -0.67 -5.77 2.00
N ALA A 56 0.02 -4.63 2.02
CA ALA A 56 -0.51 -3.35 1.57
C ALA A 56 0.41 -2.72 0.51
N ILE A 57 -0.22 -2.08 -0.47
CA ILE A 57 0.42 -1.24 -1.48
C ILE A 57 0.08 0.20 -1.12
N VAL A 58 1.09 1.01 -0.83
CA VAL A 58 0.94 2.41 -0.40
C VAL A 58 1.59 3.32 -1.43
N CYS A 59 0.80 4.18 -2.04
CA CYS A 59 1.24 5.15 -3.03
C CYS A 59 1.17 6.56 -2.44
N ASP A 60 2.31 7.23 -2.31
CA ASP A 60 2.35 8.66 -2.02
C ASP A 60 2.03 9.41 -3.31
N PHE A 61 0.95 10.19 -3.32
CA PHE A 61 0.52 10.96 -4.48
C PHE A 61 0.52 12.46 -4.23
N GLY A 62 0.68 13.23 -5.31
CA GLY A 62 0.47 14.67 -5.33
C GLY A 62 -0.52 15.04 -6.43
N VAL A 63 -1.51 15.86 -6.13
CA VAL A 63 -2.44 16.44 -7.10
C VAL A 63 -2.03 17.88 -7.32
N GLY A 64 -1.49 18.16 -8.49
CA GLY A 64 -1.23 19.52 -8.96
C GLY A 64 -2.40 20.08 -9.75
N TYR A 65 -2.20 21.25 -10.36
CA TYR A 65 -3.24 21.94 -11.12
C TYR A 65 -3.84 21.11 -12.26
N ALA A 66 -3.00 20.38 -13.02
CA ALA A 66 -3.43 19.64 -14.21
C ALA A 66 -3.32 18.11 -14.09
N HIS A 67 -2.50 17.61 -13.16
CA HIS A 67 -2.13 16.20 -13.13
C HIS A 67 -2.01 15.66 -11.71
N THR A 68 -2.22 14.34 -11.59
CA THR A 68 -1.85 13.58 -10.39
C THR A 68 -0.51 12.91 -10.64
N PHE A 69 0.35 12.96 -9.63
CA PHE A 69 1.70 12.45 -9.66
C PHE A 69 1.88 11.37 -8.60
N LEU A 70 2.63 10.33 -8.95
CA LEU A 70 3.21 9.37 -8.02
C LEU A 70 4.53 9.94 -7.51
N ASN A 71 4.64 10.10 -6.19
CA ASN A 71 5.84 10.56 -5.50
C ASN A 71 6.55 9.43 -4.75
N GLY A 72 5.84 8.36 -4.43
CA GLY A 72 6.41 7.23 -3.70
C GLY A 72 5.54 5.99 -3.81
N LEU A 73 6.18 4.83 -3.78
CA LEU A 73 5.54 3.52 -3.70
C LEU A 73 6.19 2.72 -2.58
N LYS A 74 5.38 2.15 -1.70
CA LYS A 74 5.84 1.34 -0.58
C LYS A 74 5.00 0.09 -0.47
N ILE A 75 5.68 -1.05 -0.26
CA ILE A 75 5.02 -2.32 -0.01
C ILE A 75 5.22 -2.71 1.44
N LEU A 76 4.12 -3.02 2.12
CA LEU A 76 4.13 -3.51 3.50
C LEU A 76 3.64 -4.96 3.50
N ARG A 77 4.31 -5.83 4.25
CA ARG A 77 3.81 -7.18 4.56
C ARG A 77 3.29 -7.23 5.99
N TYR A 78 2.31 -8.08 6.25
CA TYR A 78 1.85 -8.33 7.62
C TYR A 78 2.53 -9.57 8.20
N ASN A 79 3.29 -9.37 9.28
CA ASN A 79 3.87 -10.43 10.10
C ASN A 79 3.08 -10.52 11.41
N GLY A 80 2.03 -11.34 11.40
CA GLY A 80 1.03 -11.34 12.47
C GLY A 80 0.31 -9.99 12.55
N HIS A 81 0.44 -9.30 13.69
CA HIS A 81 -0.16 -7.97 13.90
C HIS A 81 0.75 -6.80 13.52
N LYS A 82 1.97 -7.07 13.03
CA LYS A 82 2.96 -6.04 12.70
C LYS A 82 3.08 -5.85 11.19
N ALA A 83 2.92 -4.62 10.73
CA ALA A 83 3.28 -4.24 9.37
C ALA A 83 4.80 -4.02 9.26
N GLU A 84 5.43 -4.65 8.28
CA GLU A 84 6.86 -4.51 7.99
C GLU A 84 7.04 -4.01 6.55
N VAL A 85 7.93 -3.04 6.36
CA VAL A 85 8.27 -2.55 5.03
C VAL A 85 9.06 -3.65 4.31
N VAL A 86 8.56 -4.06 3.14
CA VAL A 86 9.30 -4.91 2.20
C VAL A 86 10.33 -4.06 1.46
N ASP A 87 9.85 -3.02 0.80
CA ASP A 87 10.68 -2.00 0.16
C ASP A 87 9.87 -0.72 -0.08
N SER A 88 10.57 0.37 -0.41
CA SER A 88 9.98 1.63 -0.85
C SER A 88 10.82 2.31 -1.94
N ARG A 89 10.14 2.80 -2.97
CA ARG A 89 10.72 3.57 -4.08
C ARG A 89 10.18 4.99 -4.07
N SER A 90 11.03 5.96 -4.35
CA SER A 90 10.66 7.37 -4.46
C SER A 90 10.69 7.81 -5.92
N TYR A 91 9.70 8.61 -6.31
CA TYR A 91 9.56 9.15 -7.65
C TYR A 91 9.48 10.67 -7.57
N ASN A 92 10.18 11.37 -8.46
CA ASN A 92 10.19 12.83 -8.50
C ASN A 92 9.07 13.34 -9.41
N SER A 93 7.81 13.11 -9.00
CA SER A 93 6.60 13.52 -9.72
C SER A 93 6.37 12.81 -11.06
N LEU A 94 6.45 11.48 -11.05
CA LEU A 94 6.02 10.66 -12.19
C LEU A 94 4.50 10.80 -12.36
N PHE A 95 3.96 10.81 -13.58
CA PHE A 95 2.50 10.79 -13.75
C PHE A 95 1.91 9.54 -13.12
N PHE A 96 0.85 9.71 -12.33
CA PHE A 96 0.20 8.60 -11.67
C PHE A 96 -0.49 7.72 -12.72
N ASP A 97 -0.07 6.46 -12.79
CA ASP A 97 -0.64 5.44 -13.67
C ASP A 97 -0.80 4.13 -12.87
N ASP A 98 -2.02 3.58 -12.87
CA ASP A 98 -2.36 2.38 -12.09
C ASP A 98 -1.60 1.14 -12.59
N ALA A 99 -1.44 1.02 -13.91
CA ALA A 99 -0.74 -0.11 -14.50
C ALA A 99 0.76 -0.08 -14.14
N PHE A 100 1.39 1.10 -14.18
CA PHE A 100 2.75 1.31 -13.71
C PHE A 100 2.89 0.95 -12.22
N VAL A 101 2.03 1.47 -11.34
CA VAL A 101 2.04 1.17 -9.91
C VAL A 101 1.98 -0.32 -9.65
N ARG A 102 1.09 -1.04 -10.35
CA ARG A 102 0.94 -2.50 -10.20
C ARG A 102 2.16 -3.26 -10.71
N SER A 103 2.69 -2.87 -11.87
CA SER A 103 3.91 -3.49 -12.42
C SER A 103 5.10 -3.30 -11.49
N GLU A 104 5.28 -2.09 -10.98
CA GLU A 104 6.38 -1.72 -10.10
C GLU A 104 6.28 -2.39 -8.73
N ALA A 105 5.06 -2.47 -8.17
CA ALA A 105 4.80 -3.22 -6.94
C ALA A 105 5.09 -4.72 -7.11
N ALA A 106 4.76 -5.29 -8.27
CA ALA A 106 5.04 -6.69 -8.57
C ALA A 106 6.55 -6.94 -8.67
N GLU A 107 7.31 -6.01 -9.23
CA GLU A 107 8.78 -6.12 -9.27
C GLU A 107 9.39 -6.09 -7.87
N ILE A 108 8.94 -5.18 -6.99
CA ILE A 108 9.38 -5.13 -5.58
C ILE A 108 9.14 -6.47 -4.87
N ILE A 109 7.95 -7.06 -5.05
CA ILE A 109 7.63 -8.36 -4.44
C ILE A 109 8.47 -9.50 -5.07
N ALA A 110 8.71 -9.47 -6.38
CA ALA A 110 9.54 -10.46 -7.05
C ALA A 110 10.99 -10.44 -6.52
N GLU A 111 11.60 -9.25 -6.42
CA GLU A 111 12.93 -9.03 -5.85
C GLU A 111 13.00 -9.53 -4.40
N PHE A 112 11.94 -9.27 -3.61
CA PHE A 112 11.84 -9.75 -2.24
C PHE A 112 11.76 -11.28 -2.17
N ILE A 113 10.88 -11.92 -2.95
CA ILE A 113 10.73 -13.39 -2.99
C ILE A 113 12.06 -14.02 -3.40
N GLU A 114 12.71 -13.50 -4.44
CA GLU A 114 14.01 -13.98 -4.90
C GLU A 114 15.06 -13.91 -3.78
N SER A 115 15.11 -12.80 -3.05
CA SER A 115 16.00 -12.63 -1.90
C SER A 115 15.72 -13.65 -0.79
N GLN A 116 14.45 -13.91 -0.48
CA GLN A 116 14.06 -14.91 0.53
C GLN A 116 14.37 -16.36 0.10
N LEU A 117 14.18 -16.68 -1.18
CA LEU A 117 14.52 -18.00 -1.72
C LEU A 117 16.03 -18.28 -1.61
N ARG A 118 16.86 -17.28 -1.95
CA ARG A 118 18.33 -17.36 -1.78
C ARG A 118 18.73 -17.61 -0.33
N LEU A 119 18.09 -16.94 0.64
CA LEU A 119 18.37 -17.12 2.07
C LEU A 119 17.95 -18.50 2.61
N THR A 120 16.90 -19.09 2.05
CA THR A 120 16.35 -20.39 2.50
C THR A 120 16.92 -21.58 1.75
N GLY A 121 17.74 -21.36 0.72
CA GLY A 121 18.29 -22.41 -0.13
C GLY A 121 17.26 -23.04 -1.08
N ALA A 122 16.11 -22.38 -1.26
CA ALA A 122 15.06 -22.80 -2.18
C ALA A 122 15.30 -22.22 -3.58
N TYR A 123 14.76 -22.88 -4.60
CA TYR A 123 14.92 -22.48 -6.00
C TYR A 123 13.55 -22.42 -6.70
N ALA A 124 13.34 -21.35 -7.45
CA ALA A 124 12.23 -21.18 -8.38
C ALA A 124 12.74 -20.40 -9.60
N SER A 125 12.12 -20.59 -10.76
CA SER A 125 12.48 -19.81 -11.95
C SER A 125 12.04 -18.35 -11.81
N SER A 126 12.76 -17.44 -12.48
CA SER A 126 12.40 -16.01 -12.50
C SER A 126 10.97 -15.78 -12.98
N GLU A 127 10.50 -16.60 -13.93
CA GLU A 127 9.14 -16.52 -14.46
C GLU A 127 8.08 -16.92 -13.43
N GLU A 128 8.31 -17.99 -12.67
CA GLU A 128 7.41 -18.40 -11.58
C GLU A 128 7.31 -17.32 -10.50
N ILE A 129 8.45 -16.73 -10.11
CA ILE A 129 8.52 -15.66 -9.12
C ILE A 129 7.73 -14.44 -9.61
N LYS A 130 7.96 -14.01 -10.85
CA LYS A 130 7.27 -12.86 -11.44
C LYS A 130 5.76 -13.08 -11.57
N ASN A 131 5.33 -14.28 -11.99
CA ASN A 131 3.91 -14.60 -12.10
C ASN A 131 3.24 -14.68 -10.73
N MET A 132 3.93 -15.22 -9.72
CA MET A 132 3.44 -15.20 -8.34
C MET A 132 3.31 -13.77 -7.81
N ALA A 133 4.32 -12.94 -8.02
CA ALA A 133 4.32 -11.55 -7.56
C ALA A 133 3.17 -10.74 -8.19
N LYS A 134 2.99 -10.84 -9.51
CA LYS A 134 1.86 -10.21 -10.22
C LYS A 134 0.51 -10.65 -9.64
N ARG A 135 0.34 -11.95 -9.43
CA ARG A 135 -0.90 -12.49 -8.83
C ARG A 135 -1.16 -11.94 -7.44
N LEU A 136 -0.15 -11.86 -6.59
CA LEU A 136 -0.29 -11.30 -5.23
C LEU A 136 -0.71 -9.83 -5.24
N ILE A 137 -0.17 -9.04 -6.16
CA ILE A 137 -0.55 -7.63 -6.35
C ILE A 137 -1.99 -7.53 -6.87
N ASP A 138 -2.34 -8.32 -7.87
CA ASP A 138 -3.70 -8.34 -8.45
C ASP A 138 -4.74 -8.74 -7.42
N ASP A 139 -4.50 -9.83 -6.68
CA ASP A 139 -5.36 -10.30 -5.60
C ASP A 139 -5.51 -9.22 -4.50
N THR A 140 -4.45 -8.45 -4.23
CA THR A 140 -4.51 -7.37 -3.23
C THR A 140 -5.39 -6.21 -3.70
N VAL A 141 -5.22 -5.78 -4.94
CA VAL A 141 -6.02 -4.72 -5.53
C VAL A 141 -7.49 -5.13 -5.60
N ASP A 142 -7.76 -6.37 -6.02
CA ASP A 142 -9.13 -6.90 -6.12
C ASP A 142 -9.78 -7.12 -4.76
N TYR A 143 -9.02 -7.56 -3.75
CA TYR A 143 -9.51 -7.66 -2.38
C TYR A 143 -9.93 -6.28 -1.85
N SER A 144 -9.05 -5.28 -2.01
CA SER A 144 -9.30 -3.90 -1.60
C SER A 144 -10.57 -3.33 -2.24
N ARG A 145 -10.78 -3.58 -3.53
CA ARG A 145 -11.94 -3.12 -4.31
C ARG A 145 -13.25 -3.75 -3.84
N ASN A 146 -13.25 -5.07 -3.62
CA ASN A 146 -14.49 -5.85 -3.58
C ASN A 146 -14.93 -6.28 -2.18
N ARG A 147 -14.01 -6.38 -1.21
CA ARG A 147 -14.29 -6.96 0.12
C ARG A 147 -14.21 -5.98 1.28
N LEU A 148 -13.61 -4.81 1.04
CA LEU A 148 -13.39 -3.79 2.05
C LEU A 148 -14.25 -2.52 1.82
N GLY A 149 -14.91 -2.41 0.67
CA GLY A 149 -15.73 -1.26 0.27
C GLY A 149 -17.20 -1.33 0.64
N CYS A 150 -17.53 -1.80 1.85
CA CYS A 150 -18.90 -1.82 2.38
C CYS A 150 -19.29 -0.50 3.07
#